data_AF-A0A373G297-F1
#
_entry.id   AF-A0A373G297-F1
#
_cell.length_a   1.000
_cell.length_b   1.000
_cell.length_c   1.000
_cell.angle_alpha   90.00
_cell.angle_beta   90.00
_cell.angle_gamma   90.00
#
_symmetry.space_group_name_H-M   'P 1'
#
loop_
_entity.id
_entity.type
_entity.pdbx_description
1 polymer ?
#
loop_
_entity_poly.entity_id
_entity_poly.type
_entity_poly.pdbx_seq_one_letter_code
_entity_poly.pdbx_strand_id
1 'polypeptide(L)'
;MKTIQQALIDEIHYPIPIGFIENVMIKRNLNGDDEFNYDIAHSNEYQGALADCLWSLVQAINFSEADKSFGALSDKDKERILLRVNSIYNTIGEPSVELEAKPMVYVGDCLL
;
A
#
# COMPACT_ATOMS: atom_id res chain seq x y z
N MET A 1 3.13 -16.29 -20.44
CA MET A 1 2.97 -14.84 -20.20
C MET A 1 2.35 -14.67 -18.84
N LYS A 2 2.86 -13.73 -18.04
CA LYS A 2 2.27 -13.37 -16.75
C LYS A 2 1.59 -12.01 -16.93
N THR A 3 0.39 -11.85 -16.40
CA THR A 3 -0.33 -10.56 -16.45
C THR A 3 0.08 -9.67 -15.27
N ILE A 4 -0.13 -8.36 -15.39
CA ILE A 4 0.16 -7.41 -14.30
C ILE A 4 -0.64 -7.77 -13.04
N GLN A 5 -1.91 -8.14 -13.19
CA GLN A 5 -2.75 -8.55 -12.05
C GLN A 5 -2.19 -9.79 -11.34
N GLN A 6 -1.78 -10.81 -12.09
CA GLN A 6 -1.19 -12.01 -11.51
C GLN A 6 0.16 -11.71 -10.83
N ALA A 7 0.95 -10.80 -11.39
CA ALA A 7 2.22 -10.37 -10.78
C ALA A 7 2.00 -9.70 -9.42
N LEU A 8 1.02 -8.79 -9.31
CA LEU A 8 0.66 -8.18 -8.03
C LEU A 8 0.20 -9.21 -7.00
N ILE A 9 -0.68 -10.15 -7.40
CA ILE A 9 -1.15 -11.23 -6.52
C ILE A 9 0.02 -12.10 -6.03
N ASP A 10 0.97 -12.43 -6.91
CA ASP A 10 2.12 -13.27 -6.56
C ASP A 10 3.11 -12.56 -5.62
N GLU A 11 3.25 -11.24 -5.73
CA GLU A 11 4.13 -10.44 -4.86
C GLU A 11 3.52 -10.18 -3.48
N ILE A 12 2.19 -10.18 -3.39
CA ILE A 12 1.45 -9.96 -2.16
C ILE A 12 1.15 -11.34 -1.54
N HIS A 13 2.04 -11.80 -0.66
CA HIS A 13 1.90 -13.07 0.05
C HIS A 13 0.75 -13.12 1.08
N TYR A 14 -0.18 -12.16 1.05
CA TYR A 14 -1.34 -12.06 1.94
C TYR A 14 -2.63 -12.07 1.11
N PRO A 15 -3.70 -12.69 1.61
CA PRO A 15 -4.98 -12.70 0.90
C PRO A 15 -5.57 -11.28 0.85
N ILE A 16 -5.58 -10.69 -0.35
CA ILE A 16 -6.29 -9.45 -0.65
C ILE A 16 -7.44 -9.77 -1.61
N PRO A 17 -8.64 -9.21 -1.41
CA PRO A 17 -9.74 -9.37 -2.35
C PRO A 17 -9.32 -8.90 -3.76
N ILE A 18 -9.57 -9.73 -4.78
CA ILE A 18 -9.22 -9.42 -6.16
C ILE A 18 -9.81 -8.07 -6.61
N GLY A 19 -11.06 -7.78 -6.23
CA GLY A 19 -11.70 -6.51 -6.53
C GLY A 19 -11.00 -5.29 -5.89
N PHE A 20 -10.27 -5.46 -4.79
CA PHE A 20 -9.43 -4.40 -4.24
C PHE A 20 -8.22 -4.14 -5.15
N ILE A 21 -7.56 -5.21 -5.59
CA ILE A 21 -6.40 -5.13 -6.50
C ILE A 21 -6.80 -4.45 -7.80
N GLU A 22 -7.94 -4.85 -8.39
CA GLU A 22 -8.49 -4.22 -9.60
C GLU A 22 -8.72 -2.71 -9.41
N ASN A 23 -9.30 -2.32 -8.28
CA ASN A 23 -9.52 -0.90 -7.96
C ASN A 23 -8.21 -0.12 -7.85
N VAL A 24 -7.16 -0.70 -7.25
CA VAL A 24 -5.84 -0.07 -7.15
C VAL A 24 -5.21 0.08 -8.53
N MET A 25 -5.28 -0.96 -9.36
CA MET A 25 -4.77 -0.92 -10.73
C MET A 25 -5.43 0.19 -11.55
N ILE A 26 -6.77 0.30 -11.47
CA ILE A 26 -7.52 1.37 -12.14
C ILE A 26 -7.06 2.76 -11.66
N LYS A 27 -6.90 2.95 -10.34
CA LYS A 27 -6.43 4.23 -9.77
C LYS A 27 -5.02 4.61 -10.23
N ARG A 28 -4.18 3.61 -10.46
CA ARG A 28 -2.79 3.75 -10.91
C ARG A 28 -2.63 3.71 -12.43
N ASN A 29 -3.75 3.70 -13.18
CA ASN A 29 -3.75 3.65 -14.64
C ASN A 29 -3.03 2.41 -15.21
N LEU A 30 -3.17 1.27 -14.54
CA LEU A 30 -2.69 -0.04 -14.98
C LEU A 30 -3.84 -0.88 -15.53
N ASN A 31 -3.57 -1.63 -16.58
CA ASN A 31 -4.49 -2.64 -17.09
C ASN A 31 -4.12 -4.03 -16.56
N GLY A 32 -5.09 -4.72 -15.96
CA GLY A 32 -4.94 -6.06 -15.36
C GLY A 32 -4.38 -7.11 -16.30
N ASP A 33 -4.84 -7.07 -17.54
CA ASP A 33 -4.63 -8.08 -18.56
C ASP A 33 -3.34 -7.87 -19.37
N ASP A 34 -2.68 -6.73 -19.20
CA ASP A 34 -1.44 -6.42 -19.91
C ASP A 34 -0.31 -7.36 -19.47
N GLU A 35 0.69 -7.52 -20.34
CA GLU A 35 1.85 -8.35 -20.05
C GLU A 35 2.75 -7.70 -18.99
N PHE A 36 3.06 -8.47 -17.95
CA PHE A 36 4.05 -8.08 -16.96
C PHE A 36 5.47 -8.32 -17.50
N ASN A 37 6.26 -7.26 -17.56
CA ASN A 37 7.64 -7.27 -18.04
C ASN A 37 8.55 -6.38 -17.16
N TYR A 38 9.83 -6.31 -17.50
CA TYR A 38 10.82 -5.55 -16.74
C TYR A 38 10.48 -4.06 -16.63
N ASP A 39 10.00 -3.44 -17.71
CA ASP A 39 9.68 -2.02 -17.76
C ASP A 39 8.47 -1.70 -16.87
N ILE A 40 7.44 -2.55 -16.91
CA ILE A 40 6.27 -2.45 -16.02
C ILE A 40 6.70 -2.65 -14.55
N ALA A 41 7.57 -3.63 -14.26
CA ALA A 41 8.03 -3.89 -12.89
C ALA A 41 8.77 -2.69 -12.26
N HIS A 42 9.38 -1.83 -13.08
CA HIS A 42 10.09 -0.62 -12.64
C HIS A 42 9.29 0.67 -12.87
N SER A 43 8.05 0.57 -13.33
CA SER A 43 7.19 1.72 -13.53
C SER A 43 6.65 2.23 -12.19
N ASN A 44 6.44 3.55 -12.10
CA ASN A 44 5.92 4.18 -10.90
C ASN A 44 4.51 3.70 -10.58
N GLU A 45 3.71 3.41 -11.61
CA GLU A 45 2.34 2.92 -11.50
C GLU A 45 2.30 1.56 -10.83
N TYR A 46 3.12 0.61 -11.28
CA TYR A 46 3.18 -0.74 -10.69
C TYR A 46 3.72 -0.72 -9.27
N GLN A 47 4.82 0.00 -9.04
CA GLN A 47 5.40 0.14 -7.70
C GLN A 47 4.41 0.80 -6.73
N GLY A 48 3.73 1.86 -7.16
CA GLY A 48 2.67 2.51 -6.39
C GLY A 48 1.50 1.56 -6.10
N ALA A 49 1.07 0.75 -7.07
CA ALA A 49 0.01 -0.24 -6.86
C ALA A 49 0.38 -1.30 -5.81
N LEU A 50 1.61 -1.79 -5.84
CA LEU A 50 2.12 -2.72 -4.83
C LEU A 50 2.13 -2.06 -3.43
N ALA A 51 2.61 -0.83 -3.34
CA ALA A 51 2.63 -0.07 -2.09
C ALA A 51 1.22 0.17 -1.52
N ASP A 52 0.25 0.55 -2.37
CA ASP A 52 -1.14 0.76 -1.98
C ASP A 52 -1.78 -0.51 -1.44
N CYS A 53 -1.50 -1.67 -2.07
CA CYS A 53 -2.00 -2.96 -1.62
C CYS A 53 -1.42 -3.35 -0.26
N LEU A 54 -0.10 -3.19 -0.08
CA LEU A 54 0.56 -3.44 1.21
C LEU A 54 0.06 -2.48 2.30
N TRP A 55 -0.20 -1.22 1.95
CA TRP A 55 -0.74 -0.24 2.89
C TRP A 55 -2.17 -0.57 3.33
N SER A 56 -2.99 -1.12 2.43
CA SER A 56 -4.34 -1.58 2.78
C SER A 56 -4.32 -2.70 3.82
N LEU A 57 -3.36 -3.63 3.74
CA LEU A 57 -3.19 -4.70 4.74
C LEU A 57 -2.94 -4.12 6.13
N VAL A 58 -2.03 -3.15 6.23
CA VAL A 58 -1.68 -2.51 7.49
C VAL A 58 -2.89 -1.79 8.10
N GLN A 59 -3.63 -1.03 7.28
CA GLN A 59 -4.83 -0.33 7.75
C GLN A 59 -5.95 -1.29 8.19
N ALA A 60 -6.24 -2.32 7.40
CA ALA A 60 -7.31 -3.27 7.71
C ALA A 60 -7.07 -3.99 9.05
N ILE A 61 -5.82 -4.32 9.36
CA ILE A 61 -5.46 -4.97 10.62
C ILE A 61 -5.57 -4.02 11.80
N ASN A 62 -5.17 -2.74 11.65
CA ASN A 62 -5.35 -1.74 12.70
C ASN A 62 -6.84 -1.55 13.06
N PHE A 63 -7.74 -1.59 12.08
CA PHE A 63 -9.19 -1.59 12.36
C PHE A 63 -9.67 -2.88 13.03
N SER A 64 -9.17 -4.04 12.60
CA SER A 64 -9.56 -5.34 13.17
C SER A 64 -9.06 -5.55 14.60
N GLU A 65 -7.92 -4.97 14.99
CA GLU A 65 -7.40 -5.05 16.35
C GLU A 65 -8.23 -4.27 17.36
N ALA A 66 -8.92 -3.21 16.92
CA ALA A 66 -9.86 -2.48 17.75
C ALA A 66 -11.06 -3.36 18.20
N ASP A 67 -11.33 -4.49 17.51
CA ASP A 67 -12.52 -5.33 17.76
C ASP A 67 -12.22 -6.82 18.10
N LYS A 68 -10.96 -7.17 18.37
CA LYS A 68 -10.42 -8.47 18.83
C LYS A 68 -10.34 -9.65 17.82
N SER A 69 -9.13 -10.21 17.78
CA SER A 69 -8.73 -11.61 17.53
C SER A 69 -9.12 -12.24 16.18
N PHE A 70 -8.38 -11.93 15.12
CA PHE A 70 -8.12 -12.85 14.01
C PHE A 70 -6.69 -12.63 13.49
N GLY A 71 -5.83 -13.66 13.62
CA GLY A 71 -4.51 -13.81 13.00
C GLY A 71 -3.80 -12.52 12.56
N ALA A 72 -3.51 -11.63 13.50
CA ALA A 72 -3.05 -10.28 13.18
C ALA A 72 -1.53 -10.25 13.03
N LEU A 73 -1.04 -9.64 11.96
CA LEU A 73 0.38 -9.29 11.81
C LEU A 73 0.87 -8.63 13.11
N SER A 74 2.01 -9.08 13.65
CA SER A 74 2.55 -8.45 14.86
C SER A 74 2.87 -6.98 14.58
N ASP A 75 2.94 -6.13 15.61
CA ASP A 75 3.32 -4.72 15.42
C ASP A 75 4.65 -4.57 14.66
N LYS A 76 5.60 -5.48 14.92
CA LYS A 76 6.86 -5.56 14.18
C LYS A 76 6.68 -5.89 12.70
N ASP A 77 5.71 -6.73 12.35
CA ASP A 77 5.41 -7.03 10.95
C ASP A 77 4.75 -5.85 10.26
N LYS A 78 3.85 -5.13 10.95
CA LYS A 78 3.26 -3.89 10.45
C LYS A 78 4.33 -2.82 10.21
N GLU A 79 5.25 -2.64 11.15
CA GLU A 79 6.38 -1.71 11.01
C GLU A 79 7.25 -2.08 9.80
N ARG A 80 7.57 -3.38 9.60
CA ARG A 80 8.34 -3.83 8.43
C ARG A 80 7.61 -3.57 7.12
N ILE A 81 6.30 -3.84 7.08
CA ILE A 81 5.49 -3.58 5.89
C ILE A 81 5.43 -2.07 5.62
N LEU A 82 5.24 -1.24 6.66
CA LEU A 82 5.25 0.21 6.55
C LEU A 82 6.59 0.75 6.02
N LEU A 83 7.71 0.24 6.54
CA LEU A 83 9.03 0.61 6.04
C LEU A 83 9.20 0.28 4.56
N ARG A 84 8.68 -0.88 4.12
CA ARG A 84 8.70 -1.27 2.70
C ARG A 84 7.80 -0.36 1.86
N VAL A 85 6.57 -0.10 2.30
CA VAL A 85 5.62 0.82 1.63
C VAL A 85 6.24 2.20 1.44
N ASN A 86 6.79 2.79 2.51
CA ASN A 86 7.41 4.11 2.44
C ASN A 86 8.69 4.10 1.62
N SER A 87 9.48 3.02 1.64
CA SER A 87 10.61 2.89 0.73
C SER A 87 10.17 2.97 -0.73
N ILE A 88 9.08 2.30 -1.10
CA ILE A 88 8.56 2.31 -2.46
C ILE A 88 8.03 3.71 -2.82
N TYR A 89 7.17 4.30 -1.98
CA TYR A 89 6.65 5.66 -2.21
C TYR A 89 7.79 6.66 -2.39
N ASN A 90 8.81 6.63 -1.52
CA ASN A 90 9.96 7.51 -1.64
C ASN A 90 10.75 7.29 -2.95
N THR A 91 10.88 6.04 -3.43
CA THR A 91 11.54 5.74 -4.70
C THR A 91 10.78 6.33 -5.90
N ILE A 92 9.45 6.31 -5.87
CA ILE A 92 8.61 6.84 -6.97
C ILE A 92 8.26 8.33 -6.81
N GLY A 93 8.75 8.99 -5.76
CA GLY A 93 8.52 10.42 -5.51
C GLY A 93 7.19 10.75 -4.82
N GLU A 94 6.58 9.78 -4.15
CA GLU A 94 5.31 9.90 -3.42
C GLU A 94 5.51 10.10 -1.91
N PRO A 95 4.54 10.73 -1.22
CA PRO A 95 4.64 10.98 0.22
C PRO A 95 4.58 9.67 1.02
N SER A 96 5.38 9.61 2.08
CA SER A 96 5.32 8.53 3.07
C SER A 96 4.01 8.58 3.89
N VAL A 97 3.57 7.41 4.34
CA VAL A 97 2.41 7.21 5.21
C VAL A 97 2.86 6.81 6.62
N GLU A 98 2.02 7.07 7.63
CA GLU A 98 2.28 6.76 9.04
C GLU A 98 1.08 6.00 9.64
N LEU A 99 1.34 5.13 10.63
CA LEU A 99 0.30 4.33 11.29
C LEU A 99 -0.68 5.18 12.10
N GLU A 100 -0.18 6.26 12.70
CA GLU A 100 -0.97 7.21 13.47
C GLU A 100 -1.14 8.50 12.68
N ALA A 101 -2.36 9.03 12.64
CA ALA A 101 -2.55 10.39 12.22
C ALA A 101 -1.89 11.31 13.25
N LYS A 102 -0.75 11.91 12.91
CA LYS A 102 -0.18 12.99 13.72
C LYS A 102 -1.24 14.07 13.87
N PRO A 103 -1.62 14.48 15.11
CA PRO A 103 -2.50 15.62 15.26
C PRO A 103 -1.82 16.84 14.64
N MET A 104 -2.37 17.34 13.53
CA MET A 104 -1.94 18.61 12.95
C MET A 104 -2.37 19.73 13.90
N VAL A 105 -1.46 20.20 14.73
CA VAL A 105 -1.68 21.40 15.54
C VAL A 105 -1.47 22.59 14.63
N TYR A 106 -2.57 23.22 14.19
CA TYR A 106 -2.51 24.58 13.67
C TYR A 106 -2.18 25.50 14.83
N VAL A 107 -0.91 25.86 14.97
CA VAL A 107 -0.51 26.99 15.83
C VAL A 107 -0.99 28.24 15.09
N GLY A 108 -2.18 28.71 15.45
CA GLY A 108 -2.63 30.03 15.03
C GLY A 108 -1.69 31.05 15.64
N ASP A 109 -0.91 31.73 14.79
CA ASP A 109 -0.21 32.94 15.19
C ASP A 109 -1.26 33.93 15.72
N CYS A 110 -1.30 34.09 17.04
CA CYS A 110 -1.93 35.25 17.65
C CYS A 110 -1.11 36.47 17.24
N LEU A 111 -1.48 37.07 16.10
CA LEU A 111 -1.09 38.44 15.76
C LEU A 111 -1.76 39.37 16.78
N LEU A 112 -0.97 39.77 17.77
CA LEU A 112 -1.19 40.97 18.58
C LEU A 112 -0.68 42.20 17.83
#